data_AF-A0A956ZFF3-F1
#
_entry.id   AF-A0A956ZFF3-F1
#
_cell.length_a   1.000
_cell.length_b   1.000
_cell.length_c   1.000
_cell.angle_alpha   90.00
_cell.angle_beta   90.00
_cell.angle_gamma   90.00
#
_symmetry.space_group_name_H-M   'P 1'
#
loop_
_entity.id
_entity.type
_entity.pdbx_description
1 polymer ?
#
loop_
_entity_poly.entity_id
_entity_poly.type
_entity_poly.pdbx_seq_one_letter_code
_entity_poly.pdbx_strand_id
1 'polypeptide(L)'
;MMSKKKGQLRQCRGNMLVLVAVVTCLLLVPLFLLQSQIGLFMVDNKRVETVVEGACLMAANDLSRIIINDPHFGYVSLSNYPATGAGTLAPDGEPLPVTGINTLVATIRQNAIIAQELNNSTMQEMAETDRRYLVGTIASLNKALETSLRARKKDAFYDVHGKAVDPLKDATTFMKANLPEGTELKWIRLSSGWLSDGGGTSTIKAPEPHRFAYAREEMLQGDEFKPFINIPFANREYTFAGLSSSSRIVPGDRFRKRDRDHINSIVLLECHVGRKDNQAAGLKLKNTMRLSACCQPYSMPDTGARGVMTLRLTGGPVAGLRSWSDFLNERTFSDNRVTSYRAVKGDYPLDRSARMVKYRSRAVSSTPGTAAQFASSLYCWLRNGNTRPRIDSVLDMTNEYIKLNPRDIYLYEFAKDGTISRRLLLKDPFPKGVTAEMQMSTTADTRIQGGLSPVIIFKNNVRYLGTTYGGKHCGQPLPGNPLNWCELSEYGGDQGTAKELGKGRLSTRLTVSNPFSLTNSGNFFQRFDGKPLAAQPRRSLYSGGLALDIEIGGTTPPDMKRDVISMRKLPR
;
A
#
# COMPACT_ATOMS: atom_id res chain seq x y z
N MET A 1 62.63 85.80 8.21
CA MET A 1 62.87 84.67 7.28
C MET A 1 62.28 83.32 7.74
N MET A 2 61.51 83.23 8.84
CA MET A 2 61.00 81.96 9.40
C MET A 2 59.53 81.60 9.10
N SER A 3 58.75 82.47 8.45
CA SER A 3 57.31 82.23 8.21
C SER A 3 56.98 81.40 6.96
N LYS A 4 57.91 81.24 6.01
CA LYS A 4 57.67 80.49 4.75
C LYS A 4 57.82 78.96 4.89
N LYS A 5 58.51 78.44 5.91
CA LYS A 5 58.73 76.99 6.10
C LYS A 5 57.50 76.23 6.65
N LYS A 6 56.58 76.88 7.37
CA LYS A 6 55.37 76.22 7.91
C LYS A 6 54.29 75.94 6.84
N GLY A 7 54.25 76.69 5.74
CA GLY A 7 53.31 76.48 4.63
C GLY A 7 53.62 75.23 3.77
N GLN A 8 54.90 74.98 3.50
CA GLN A 8 55.34 73.84 2.68
C GLN A 8 55.16 72.48 3.38
N LEU A 9 55.34 72.42 4.72
CA LEU A 9 55.08 71.20 5.50
C LEU A 9 53.58 70.84 5.59
N ARG A 10 52.67 71.83 5.48
CA ARG A 10 51.22 71.59 5.37
C ARG A 10 50.82 71.09 3.98
N GLN A 11 51.47 71.56 2.91
CA GLN A 11 51.22 71.09 1.54
C GLN A 11 51.68 69.64 1.30
N CYS A 12 52.83 69.21 1.85
CA CYS A 12 53.28 67.82 1.73
C CYS A 12 52.36 66.83 2.46
N ARG A 13 51.82 67.20 3.63
CA ARG A 13 50.85 66.37 4.37
C ARG A 13 49.47 66.33 3.69
N GLY A 14 49.02 67.43 3.07
CA GLY A 14 47.79 67.48 2.28
C GLY A 14 47.84 66.55 1.06
N ASN A 15 48.93 66.58 0.29
CA ASN A 15 49.11 65.70 -0.87
C ASN A 15 49.22 64.22 -0.49
N MET A 16 49.86 63.90 0.64
CA MET A 16 49.96 62.52 1.12
C MET A 16 48.59 61.98 1.56
N LEU A 17 47.75 62.81 2.19
CA LEU A 17 46.40 62.42 2.62
C LEU A 17 45.46 62.22 1.41
N VAL A 18 45.59 63.05 0.37
CA VAL A 18 44.90 62.86 -0.91
C VAL A 18 45.36 61.60 -1.61
N LEU A 19 46.68 61.32 -1.65
CA LEU A 19 47.21 60.09 -2.25
C LEU A 19 46.70 58.83 -1.53
N VAL A 20 46.71 58.83 -0.20
CA VAL A 20 46.18 57.73 0.60
C VAL A 20 44.69 57.56 0.36
N ALA A 21 43.89 58.63 0.35
CA ALA A 21 42.47 58.56 0.05
C ALA A 21 42.19 58.01 -1.36
N VAL A 22 42.96 58.46 -2.37
CA VAL A 22 42.83 57.99 -3.76
C VAL A 22 43.21 56.51 -3.89
N VAL A 23 44.33 56.07 -3.30
CA VAL A 23 44.76 54.66 -3.31
C VAL A 23 43.76 53.79 -2.55
N THR A 24 43.25 54.26 -1.42
CA THR A 24 42.24 53.56 -0.62
C THR A 24 40.94 53.42 -1.41
N CYS A 25 40.48 54.46 -2.10
CA CYS A 25 39.32 54.38 -2.98
C CYS A 25 39.57 53.45 -4.19
N LEU A 26 40.72 53.53 -4.83
CA LEU A 26 41.06 52.70 -6.00
C LEU A 26 41.27 51.22 -5.67
N LEU A 27 41.60 50.88 -4.43
CA LEU A 27 41.76 49.49 -3.99
C LEU A 27 40.50 48.95 -3.30
N LEU A 28 39.95 49.68 -2.33
CA LEU A 28 38.82 49.18 -1.54
C LEU A 28 37.53 49.16 -2.35
N VAL A 29 37.24 50.18 -3.16
CA VAL A 29 35.97 50.22 -3.91
C VAL A 29 35.85 49.05 -4.90
N PRO A 30 36.87 48.72 -5.73
CA PRO A 30 36.79 47.54 -6.58
C PRO A 30 36.69 46.23 -5.79
N LEU A 31 37.33 46.13 -4.63
CA LEU A 31 37.29 44.93 -3.80
C LEU A 31 35.92 44.72 -3.15
N PHE A 32 35.28 45.79 -2.68
CA PHE A 32 33.89 45.77 -2.21
C PHE A 32 32.91 45.42 -3.33
N LEU A 33 33.09 45.99 -4.53
CA LEU A 33 32.28 45.65 -5.69
C LEU A 33 32.45 44.16 -6.05
N LEU A 34 33.68 43.64 -6.07
CA LEU A 34 33.96 42.22 -6.31
C LEU A 34 33.28 41.33 -5.28
N GLN A 35 33.42 41.65 -3.98
CA GLN A 35 32.80 40.90 -2.90
C GLN A 35 31.27 40.93 -2.99
N SER A 36 30.69 42.08 -3.34
CA SER A 36 29.24 42.20 -3.59
C SER A 36 28.80 41.33 -4.78
N GLN A 37 29.56 41.30 -5.87
CA GLN A 37 29.25 40.49 -7.05
C GLN A 37 29.34 38.99 -6.76
N ILE A 38 30.37 38.56 -6.02
CA ILE A 38 30.50 37.17 -5.56
C ILE A 38 29.35 36.82 -4.60
N GLY A 39 28.98 37.73 -3.69
CA GLY A 39 27.86 37.55 -2.77
C GLY A 39 26.54 37.36 -3.51
N LEU A 40 26.22 38.22 -4.48
CA LEU A 40 25.04 38.08 -5.33
C LEU A 40 25.06 36.78 -6.13
N PHE A 41 26.21 36.39 -6.68
CA PHE A 41 26.38 35.12 -7.37
C PHE A 41 26.07 33.92 -6.46
N MET A 42 26.57 33.93 -5.22
CA MET A 42 26.29 32.88 -4.25
C MET A 42 24.81 32.82 -3.85
N VAL A 43 24.16 33.98 -3.69
CA VAL A 43 22.73 34.06 -3.37
C VAL A 43 21.89 33.49 -4.50
N ASP A 44 22.18 33.86 -5.75
CA ASP A 44 21.44 33.34 -6.90
C ASP A 44 21.68 31.84 -7.09
N ASN A 45 22.91 31.35 -6.90
CA ASN A 45 23.19 29.93 -6.98
C ASN A 45 22.39 29.13 -5.92
N LYS A 46 22.32 29.62 -4.68
CA LYS A 46 21.48 29.01 -3.63
C LYS A 46 19.98 29.05 -3.96
N ARG A 47 19.50 30.15 -4.56
CA ARG A 47 18.11 30.26 -5.00
C ARG A 47 17.79 29.23 -6.08
N VAL A 48 18.66 29.09 -7.08
CA VAL A 48 18.48 28.07 -8.13
C VAL A 48 18.54 26.67 -7.55
N GLU A 49 19.47 26.39 -6.63
CA GLU A 49 19.57 25.11 -5.92
C GLU A 49 18.26 24.76 -5.19
N THR A 50 17.67 25.71 -4.44
CA THR A 50 16.38 25.53 -3.77
C THR A 50 15.25 25.19 -4.76
N VAL A 51 15.25 25.83 -5.94
CA VAL A 51 14.26 25.56 -6.99
C VAL A 51 14.44 24.16 -7.58
N VAL A 52 15.69 23.72 -7.76
CA VAL A 52 16.04 22.37 -8.23
C VAL A 52 15.60 21.31 -7.24
N GLU A 53 15.82 21.54 -5.94
CA GLU A 53 15.33 20.68 -4.87
C GLU A 53 13.80 20.59 -4.86
N GLY A 54 13.11 21.74 -4.98
CA GLY A 54 11.64 21.77 -5.08
C GLY A 54 11.09 21.01 -6.30
N ALA A 55 11.75 21.13 -7.46
CA ALA A 55 11.38 20.37 -8.65
C ALA A 55 11.61 18.86 -8.48
N CYS A 56 12.68 18.47 -7.78
CA CYS A 56 12.97 17.07 -7.47
C CYS A 56 11.93 16.48 -6.49
N LEU A 57 11.51 17.25 -5.48
CA LEU A 57 10.43 16.87 -4.56
C LEU A 57 9.09 16.71 -5.29
N MET A 58 8.79 17.57 -6.27
CA MET A 58 7.61 17.42 -7.12
C MET A 58 7.63 16.09 -7.87
N ALA A 59 8.75 15.78 -8.53
CA ALA A 59 8.90 14.50 -9.25
C ALA A 59 8.81 13.28 -8.31
N ALA A 60 9.34 13.37 -7.09
CA ALA A 60 9.22 12.30 -6.08
C ALA A 60 7.77 12.12 -5.61
N ASN A 61 7.02 13.21 -5.44
CA ASN A 61 5.58 13.14 -5.14
C ASN A 61 4.80 12.44 -6.26
N ASP A 62 5.13 12.73 -7.51
CA ASP A 62 4.48 12.13 -8.67
C ASP A 62 4.80 10.63 -8.80
N LEU A 63 6.05 10.22 -8.57
CA LEU A 63 6.39 8.79 -8.50
C LEU A 63 5.56 8.03 -7.46
N SER A 64 5.25 8.66 -6.33
CA SER A 64 4.42 8.06 -5.27
C SER A 64 2.97 7.79 -5.71
N ARG A 65 2.52 8.43 -6.80
CA ARG A 65 1.16 8.34 -7.34
C ARG A 65 1.04 7.41 -8.54
N ILE A 66 2.15 6.94 -9.09
CA ILE A 66 2.13 6.02 -10.23
C ILE A 66 1.59 4.67 -9.78
N ILE A 67 0.53 4.22 -10.45
CA ILE A 67 -0.13 2.95 -10.17
C ILE A 67 0.10 1.98 -11.32
N ILE A 68 0.42 0.74 -10.98
CA ILE A 68 0.38 -0.41 -11.91
C ILE A 68 -0.77 -1.34 -11.52
N ASN A 69 -1.32 -2.05 -12.50
CA ASN A 69 -2.33 -3.07 -12.29
C ASN A 69 -1.68 -4.45 -12.37
N ASP A 70 -1.43 -5.07 -11.21
CA ASP A 70 -0.87 -6.41 -11.11
C ASP A 70 -1.99 -7.48 -11.14
N PRO A 71 -1.87 -8.52 -11.99
CA PRO A 71 -2.89 -9.57 -12.07
C PRO A 71 -3.15 -10.35 -10.77
N HIS A 72 -2.17 -10.43 -9.86
CA HIS A 72 -2.24 -11.24 -8.65
C HIS A 72 -2.53 -10.41 -7.40
N PHE A 73 -2.06 -9.16 -7.35
CA PHE A 73 -2.22 -8.27 -6.19
C PHE A 73 -3.19 -7.10 -6.41
N GLY A 74 -3.61 -6.84 -7.64
CA GLY A 74 -4.40 -5.66 -8.00
C GLY A 74 -3.56 -4.41 -8.15
N TYR A 75 -4.10 -3.26 -7.75
CA TYR A 75 -3.39 -2.00 -7.92
C TYR A 75 -2.24 -1.86 -6.92
N VAL A 76 -1.03 -1.64 -7.45
CA VAL A 76 0.21 -1.49 -6.67
C VAL A 76 0.88 -0.16 -7.02
N SER A 77 1.43 0.51 -6.00
CA SER A 77 2.19 1.76 -6.15
C SER A 77 3.34 1.82 -5.14
N LEU A 78 4.13 2.89 -5.14
CA LEU A 78 5.05 3.18 -4.04
C LEU A 78 4.28 3.54 -2.75
N SER A 79 3.13 4.20 -2.86
CA SER A 79 2.30 4.59 -1.72
C SER A 79 1.02 3.74 -1.59
N ASN A 80 0.51 3.62 -0.37
CA ASN A 80 -0.84 3.12 -0.13
C ASN A 80 -1.89 4.20 -0.50
N TYR A 81 -3.05 3.78 -1.01
CA TYR A 81 -4.21 4.67 -1.17
C TYR A 81 -5.49 3.94 -0.76
N PRO A 82 -6.42 4.62 -0.06
CA PRO A 82 -7.71 4.05 0.27
C PRO A 82 -8.55 3.86 -1.00
N ALA A 83 -9.58 3.03 -0.89
CA ALA A 83 -10.56 2.75 -1.93
C ALA A 83 -11.52 3.93 -2.17
N THR A 84 -10.99 5.04 -2.69
CA THR A 84 -11.73 6.28 -3.02
C THR A 84 -11.48 6.76 -4.45
N GLY A 85 -10.60 6.07 -5.19
CA GLY A 85 -10.15 6.47 -6.51
C GLY A 85 -11.18 6.25 -7.61
N ALA A 86 -11.36 7.24 -8.48
CA ALA A 86 -12.13 7.08 -9.72
C ALA A 86 -11.32 6.37 -10.82
N GLY A 87 -9.99 6.37 -10.72
CA GLY A 87 -9.09 5.69 -11.66
C GLY A 87 -8.84 4.22 -11.33
N THR A 88 -9.22 3.78 -10.14
CA THR A 88 -9.01 2.42 -9.64
C THR A 88 -10.35 1.79 -9.29
N LEU A 89 -11.07 1.30 -10.29
CA LEU A 89 -12.40 0.72 -10.14
C LEU A 89 -12.39 -0.80 -10.37
N ALA A 90 -13.22 -1.50 -9.61
CA ALA A 90 -13.60 -2.87 -9.90
C ALA A 90 -14.61 -2.93 -11.06
N PRO A 91 -14.81 -4.10 -11.70
CA PRO A 91 -15.82 -4.28 -12.74
C PRO A 91 -17.25 -3.89 -12.36
N ASP A 92 -17.60 -3.95 -11.07
CA ASP A 92 -18.90 -3.47 -10.57
C ASP A 92 -18.98 -1.95 -10.32
N GLY A 93 -17.91 -1.22 -10.61
CA GLY A 93 -17.83 0.24 -10.46
C GLY A 93 -17.46 0.71 -9.05
N GLU A 94 -17.21 -0.22 -8.10
CA GLU A 94 -16.75 0.15 -6.76
C GLU A 94 -15.26 0.51 -6.78
N PRO A 95 -14.83 1.53 -6.00
CA PRO A 95 -13.42 1.90 -5.93
C PRO A 95 -12.62 0.81 -5.21
N LEU A 96 -11.39 0.61 -5.69
CA LEU A 96 -10.42 -0.34 -5.17
C LEU A 96 -9.28 0.38 -4.43
N PRO A 97 -8.73 -0.24 -3.38
CA PRO A 97 -7.54 0.27 -2.73
C PRO A 97 -6.32 0.07 -3.62
N VAL A 98 -5.27 0.84 -3.34
CA VAL A 98 -3.93 0.66 -3.92
C VAL A 98 -2.99 0.27 -2.79
N THR A 99 -2.30 -0.86 -2.95
CA THR A 99 -1.34 -1.35 -1.95
C THR A 99 0.05 -0.82 -2.27
N GLY A 100 0.70 -0.21 -1.28
CA GLY A 100 2.09 0.23 -1.38
C GLY A 100 3.03 -0.96 -1.46
N ILE A 101 4.09 -0.87 -2.29
CA ILE A 101 5.03 -1.97 -2.51
C ILE A 101 5.68 -2.45 -1.21
N ASN A 102 6.02 -1.52 -0.31
CA ASN A 102 6.58 -1.83 1.00
C ASN A 102 5.59 -2.59 1.90
N THR A 103 4.31 -2.22 1.88
CA THR A 103 3.24 -2.95 2.58
C THR A 103 3.08 -4.35 2.01
N LEU A 104 3.16 -4.51 0.70
CA LEU A 104 3.06 -5.81 0.03
C LEU A 104 4.25 -6.73 0.40
N VAL A 105 5.49 -6.23 0.30
CA VAL A 105 6.71 -6.96 0.71
C VAL A 105 6.60 -7.40 2.17
N ALA A 106 6.20 -6.48 3.05
CA ALA A 106 6.05 -6.75 4.48
C ALA A 106 4.96 -7.81 4.76
N THR A 107 3.81 -7.73 4.08
CA THR A 107 2.71 -8.69 4.23
C THR A 107 3.13 -10.11 3.85
N ILE A 108 3.82 -10.26 2.71
CA ILE A 108 4.29 -11.57 2.25
C ILE A 108 5.34 -12.13 3.22
N ARG A 109 6.29 -11.29 3.66
CA ARG A 109 7.30 -11.69 4.65
C ARG A 109 6.66 -12.10 5.98
N GLN A 110 5.71 -11.32 6.49
CA GLN A 110 4.98 -11.61 7.73
C GLN A 110 4.20 -12.92 7.63
N ASN A 111 3.50 -13.16 6.53
CA ASN A 111 2.78 -14.41 6.33
C ASN A 111 3.71 -15.62 6.19
N ALA A 112 4.90 -15.44 5.61
CA ALA A 112 5.94 -16.47 5.60
C ALA A 112 6.41 -16.81 7.02
N ILE A 113 6.61 -15.79 7.87
CA ILE A 113 6.96 -15.99 9.29
C ILE A 113 5.85 -16.77 9.99
N ILE A 114 4.59 -16.31 9.91
CA ILE A 114 3.46 -17.00 10.53
C ILE A 114 3.37 -18.46 10.06
N ALA A 115 3.56 -18.71 8.76
CA ALA A 115 3.54 -20.05 8.20
C ALA A 115 4.66 -20.97 8.75
N GLN A 116 5.83 -20.40 9.05
CA GLN A 116 6.93 -21.13 9.68
C GLN A 116 6.69 -21.36 11.17
N GLU A 117 6.22 -20.34 11.91
CA GLU A 117 5.88 -20.47 13.35
C GLU A 117 4.79 -21.52 13.59
N LEU A 118 3.80 -21.59 12.70
CA LEU A 118 2.74 -22.61 12.74
C LEU A 118 3.19 -23.97 12.20
N ASN A 119 4.42 -24.09 11.69
CA ASN A 119 4.94 -25.26 10.99
C ASN A 119 3.96 -25.82 9.93
N ASN A 120 3.33 -24.92 9.17
CA ASN A 120 2.28 -25.29 8.22
C ASN A 120 2.77 -25.21 6.76
N SER A 121 3.00 -26.39 6.16
CA SER A 121 3.53 -26.53 4.80
C SER A 121 2.66 -25.85 3.73
N THR A 122 1.33 -25.93 3.86
CA THR A 122 0.39 -25.30 2.90
C THR A 122 0.54 -23.78 2.92
N MET A 123 0.61 -23.17 4.10
CA MET A 123 0.83 -21.72 4.23
C MET A 123 2.21 -21.31 3.71
N GLN A 124 3.24 -22.13 3.94
CA GLN A 124 4.60 -21.87 3.45
C GLN A 124 4.65 -21.89 1.91
N GLU A 125 3.97 -22.84 1.26
CA GLU A 125 3.88 -22.91 -0.21
C GLU A 125 3.14 -21.70 -0.79
N MET A 126 2.07 -21.25 -0.13
CA MET A 126 1.35 -20.04 -0.54
C MET A 126 2.20 -18.78 -0.37
N ALA A 127 2.93 -18.64 0.74
CA ALA A 127 3.86 -17.54 0.96
C ALA A 127 4.95 -17.49 -0.12
N GLU A 128 5.52 -18.64 -0.48
CA GLU A 128 6.51 -18.74 -1.55
C GLU A 128 5.92 -18.39 -2.92
N THR A 129 4.68 -18.81 -3.18
CA THR A 129 3.97 -18.46 -4.43
C THR A 129 3.76 -16.95 -4.54
N ASP A 130 3.26 -16.30 -3.50
CA ASP A 130 3.07 -14.85 -3.47
C ASP A 130 4.43 -14.13 -3.60
N ARG A 131 5.48 -14.63 -2.95
CA ARG A 131 6.84 -14.08 -3.10
C ARG A 131 7.34 -14.14 -4.54
N ARG A 132 7.07 -15.21 -5.29
CA ARG A 132 7.44 -15.30 -6.72
C ARG A 132 6.68 -14.27 -7.56
N TYR A 133 5.39 -14.07 -7.29
CA TYR A 133 4.62 -13.03 -7.97
C TYR A 133 5.13 -11.63 -7.64
N LEU A 134 5.51 -11.37 -6.38
CA LEU A 134 6.07 -10.10 -5.92
C LEU A 134 7.32 -9.69 -6.72
N VAL A 135 8.20 -10.64 -7.07
CA VAL A 135 9.38 -10.35 -7.92
C VAL A 135 8.95 -9.76 -9.28
N GLY A 136 7.91 -10.33 -9.90
CA GLY A 136 7.33 -9.83 -11.14
C GLY A 136 6.68 -8.45 -10.98
N THR A 137 6.00 -8.22 -9.86
CA THR A 137 5.41 -6.92 -9.51
C THR A 137 6.47 -5.84 -9.33
N ILE A 138 7.57 -6.13 -8.60
CA ILE A 138 8.70 -5.22 -8.42
C ILE A 138 9.34 -4.85 -9.76
N ALA A 139 9.57 -5.83 -10.64
CA ALA A 139 10.11 -5.58 -11.97
C ALA A 139 9.18 -4.68 -12.81
N SER A 140 7.87 -4.94 -12.75
CA SER A 140 6.86 -4.14 -13.46
C SER A 140 6.77 -2.71 -12.92
N LEU A 141 6.83 -2.55 -11.59
CA LEU A 141 6.83 -1.24 -10.93
C LEU A 141 8.09 -0.45 -11.28
N ASN A 142 9.28 -1.06 -11.17
CA ASN A 142 10.55 -0.43 -11.57
C ASN A 142 10.52 0.05 -13.03
N LYS A 143 9.96 -0.77 -13.94
CA LYS A 143 9.77 -0.38 -15.35
C LYS A 143 8.82 0.81 -15.50
N ALA A 144 7.71 0.83 -14.75
CA ALA A 144 6.75 1.94 -14.76
C ALA A 144 7.40 3.24 -14.26
N LEU A 145 8.08 3.19 -13.11
CA LEU A 145 8.81 4.32 -12.54
C LEU A 145 9.84 4.87 -13.53
N GLU A 146 10.66 4.02 -14.13
CA GLU A 146 11.63 4.46 -15.14
C GLU A 146 10.98 5.11 -16.36
N THR A 147 9.91 4.49 -16.87
CA THR A 147 9.25 4.97 -18.09
C THR A 147 8.59 6.32 -17.86
N SER A 148 8.00 6.53 -16.68
CA SER A 148 7.37 7.80 -16.29
C SER A 148 8.33 9.00 -16.24
N LEU A 149 9.61 8.77 -15.96
CA LEU A 149 10.63 9.82 -15.87
C LEU A 149 11.14 10.28 -17.25
N ARG A 150 10.68 9.66 -18.35
CA ARG A 150 11.12 9.94 -19.72
C ARG A 150 10.04 10.71 -20.47
N ALA A 151 10.43 11.60 -21.39
CA ALA A 151 9.53 12.44 -22.20
C ALA A 151 8.66 11.70 -23.24
N ARG A 152 8.47 10.38 -23.13
CA ARG A 152 7.77 9.57 -24.17
C ARG A 152 6.27 9.48 -23.87
N LYS A 153 5.46 10.13 -24.72
CA LYS A 153 3.99 10.18 -24.62
C LYS A 153 3.24 8.84 -24.82
N LYS A 154 3.90 7.76 -25.23
CA LYS A 154 3.21 6.49 -25.57
C LYS A 154 2.69 5.73 -24.35
N ASP A 155 3.37 5.85 -23.21
CA ASP A 155 3.05 5.14 -21.99
C ASP A 155 2.63 6.16 -20.92
N ALA A 156 1.34 6.48 -20.87
CA ALA A 156 0.78 7.35 -19.83
C ALA A 156 0.52 6.53 -18.56
N PHE A 157 1.01 7.03 -17.42
CA PHE A 157 0.69 6.50 -16.10
C PHE A 157 -0.35 7.38 -15.43
N TYR A 158 -1.16 6.78 -14.56
CA TYR A 158 -2.29 7.46 -13.94
C TYR A 158 -2.23 7.33 -12.42
N ASP A 159 -2.77 8.35 -11.75
CA ASP A 159 -3.00 8.33 -10.30
C ASP A 159 -4.31 7.63 -9.94
N VAL A 160 -4.59 7.59 -8.63
CA VAL A 160 -5.78 6.97 -8.05
C VAL A 160 -7.09 7.60 -8.56
N HIS A 161 -7.05 8.84 -9.06
CA HIS A 161 -8.19 9.54 -9.64
C HIS A 161 -8.28 9.42 -11.17
N GLY A 162 -7.36 8.68 -11.80
CA GLY A 162 -7.31 8.54 -13.25
C GLY A 162 -6.69 9.74 -13.96
N LYS A 163 -6.01 10.63 -13.23
CA LYS A 163 -5.28 11.76 -13.81
C LYS A 163 -3.90 11.29 -14.27
N ALA A 164 -3.51 11.71 -15.47
CA ALA A 164 -2.17 11.42 -15.99
C ALA A 164 -1.09 12.06 -15.10
N VAL A 165 -0.06 11.27 -14.79
CA VAL A 165 1.11 11.66 -13.98
C VAL A 165 2.32 11.78 -14.90
N ASP A 166 2.93 12.97 -14.96
CA ASP A 166 4.10 13.24 -15.80
C ASP A 166 5.16 14.00 -14.97
N PRO A 167 6.01 13.26 -14.22
CA PRO A 167 7.00 13.85 -13.32
C PRO A 167 7.95 14.82 -14.02
N LEU A 168 8.33 14.52 -15.28
CA LEU A 168 9.27 15.35 -16.03
C LEU A 168 8.61 16.67 -16.44
N LYS A 169 7.37 16.63 -16.92
CA LYS A 169 6.61 17.83 -17.27
C LYS A 169 6.33 18.69 -16.04
N ASP A 170 5.93 18.07 -14.93
CA ASP A 170 5.56 18.78 -13.71
C ASP A 170 6.80 19.44 -13.07
N ALA A 171 7.94 18.73 -13.01
CA ALA A 171 9.22 19.31 -12.60
C ALA A 171 9.69 20.43 -13.54
N THR A 172 9.58 20.25 -14.86
CA THR A 172 9.96 21.28 -15.84
C THR A 172 9.12 22.55 -15.70
N THR A 173 7.81 22.38 -15.49
CA THR A 173 6.86 23.49 -15.29
C THR A 173 7.18 24.23 -14.01
N PHE A 174 7.44 23.50 -12.91
CA PHE A 174 7.86 24.08 -11.64
C PHE A 174 9.16 24.88 -11.77
N MET A 175 10.19 24.32 -12.42
CA MET A 175 11.47 25.00 -12.65
C MET A 175 11.26 26.32 -13.42
N LYS A 176 10.55 26.28 -14.55
CA LYS A 176 10.32 27.47 -15.38
C LYS A 176 9.57 28.58 -14.66
N ALA A 177 8.67 28.23 -13.74
CA ALA A 177 7.87 29.19 -12.99
C ALA A 177 8.61 29.81 -11.80
N ASN A 178 9.60 29.13 -11.23
CA ASN A 178 10.24 29.53 -9.97
C ASN A 178 11.72 29.91 -10.09
N LEU A 179 12.32 29.77 -11.28
CA LEU A 179 13.69 30.20 -11.51
C LEU A 179 13.85 31.73 -11.33
N PRO A 180 14.95 32.20 -10.70
CA PRO A 180 15.21 33.63 -10.55
C PRO A 180 15.25 34.38 -11.88
N GLU A 181 14.88 35.67 -11.86
CA GLU A 181 15.04 36.56 -13.01
C GLU A 181 16.49 36.54 -13.52
N GLY A 182 16.67 36.65 -14.84
CA GLY A 182 18.01 36.55 -15.45
C GLY A 182 18.55 35.11 -15.55
N THR A 183 17.80 34.07 -15.17
CA THR A 183 18.17 32.66 -15.39
C THR A 183 17.25 31.95 -16.39
N GLU A 184 17.73 30.85 -16.96
CA GLU A 184 16.99 30.05 -17.95
C GLU A 184 17.34 28.57 -17.84
N LEU A 185 16.33 27.71 -17.79
CA LEU A 185 16.52 26.25 -17.83
C LEU A 185 16.97 25.82 -19.24
N LYS A 186 18.18 25.25 -19.36
CA LYS A 186 18.71 24.73 -20.62
C LYS A 186 18.33 23.27 -20.85
N TRP A 187 18.49 22.43 -19.84
CA TRP A 187 18.00 21.07 -19.87
C TRP A 187 17.72 20.55 -18.46
N ILE A 188 16.85 19.54 -18.39
CA ILE A 188 16.48 18.81 -17.18
C ILE A 188 16.40 17.32 -17.53
N ARG A 189 16.87 16.47 -16.63
CA ARG A 189 16.79 15.02 -16.72
C ARG A 189 16.39 14.47 -15.37
N LEU A 190 15.45 13.53 -15.39
CA LEU A 190 15.11 12.72 -14.23
C LEU A 190 15.63 11.30 -14.44
N SER A 191 16.03 10.66 -13.35
CA SER A 191 16.39 9.25 -13.33
C SER A 191 15.98 8.62 -12.00
N SER A 192 15.66 7.33 -12.02
CA SER A 192 15.37 6.55 -10.83
C SER A 192 16.55 5.69 -10.41
N GLY A 193 16.65 5.41 -9.12
CA GLY A 193 17.69 4.60 -8.52
C GLY A 193 17.40 4.27 -7.05
N TRP A 194 18.45 4.00 -6.30
CA TRP A 194 18.40 3.63 -4.88
C TRP A 194 19.53 4.31 -4.09
N LEU A 195 19.50 4.23 -2.76
CA LEU A 195 20.57 4.76 -1.89
C LEU A 195 21.41 3.63 -1.30
N SER A 196 22.74 3.75 -1.35
CA SER A 196 23.65 2.78 -0.73
C SER A 196 23.52 2.74 0.80
N ASP A 197 23.98 1.62 1.38
CA ASP A 197 24.15 1.44 2.83
C ASP A 197 22.85 1.56 3.64
N GLY A 198 21.72 1.22 3.01
CA GLY A 198 20.40 1.35 3.59
C GLY A 198 19.99 2.79 3.88
N GLY A 199 20.51 3.74 3.10
CA GLY A 199 20.15 5.15 3.22
C GLY A 199 18.66 5.38 2.97
N GLY A 200 18.05 6.25 3.78
CA GLY A 200 16.65 6.62 3.62
C GLY A 200 15.78 6.24 4.82
N THR A 201 14.51 5.96 4.56
CA THR A 201 13.51 5.38 5.49
C THR A 201 12.59 4.47 4.68
N SER A 202 11.91 3.50 5.30
CA SER A 202 10.94 2.64 4.60
C SER A 202 9.49 2.82 5.06
N THR A 203 9.25 3.41 6.24
CA THR A 203 7.96 3.51 6.95
C THR A 203 7.32 2.18 7.35
N ILE A 204 8.01 1.05 7.12
CA ILE A 204 7.53 -0.27 7.52
C ILE A 204 8.14 -0.62 8.86
N LYS A 205 7.28 -0.71 9.87
CA LYS A 205 7.65 -1.21 11.18
C LYS A 205 8.01 -2.69 11.14
N ALA A 206 9.01 -3.06 11.92
CA ALA A 206 9.29 -4.44 12.25
C ALA A 206 8.07 -5.07 12.95
N PRO A 207 7.78 -6.36 12.72
CA PRO A 207 6.70 -7.05 13.40
C PRO A 207 6.79 -6.95 14.92
N GLU A 208 5.64 -6.77 15.56
CA GLU A 208 5.51 -6.89 17.00
C GLU A 208 4.96 -8.29 17.37
N PRO A 209 5.53 -8.95 18.40
CA PRO A 209 6.72 -8.57 19.16
C PRO A 209 8.02 -8.70 18.35
N HIS A 210 9.02 -7.87 18.69
CA HIS A 210 10.29 -7.74 17.97
C HIS A 210 11.06 -9.06 17.76
N ARG A 211 10.85 -10.08 18.60
CA ARG A 211 11.43 -11.42 18.41
C ARG A 211 11.08 -12.04 17.05
N PHE A 212 9.94 -11.67 16.47
CA PHE A 212 9.50 -12.15 15.15
C PHE A 212 9.96 -11.24 14.00
N ALA A 213 10.74 -10.19 14.28
CA ALA A 213 11.31 -9.38 13.21
C ALA A 213 12.28 -10.18 12.34
N TYR A 214 12.97 -11.17 12.93
CA TYR A 214 13.99 -11.98 12.25
C TYR A 214 14.99 -11.11 11.46
N ALA A 215 15.39 -10.00 12.06
CA ALA A 215 16.28 -9.01 11.49
C ALA A 215 17.34 -8.65 12.51
N ARG A 216 18.58 -8.48 12.03
CA ARG A 216 19.69 -7.98 12.86
C ARG A 216 19.48 -6.49 13.12
N GLU A 217 20.01 -5.95 14.22
CA GLU A 217 19.88 -4.51 14.54
C GLU A 217 20.41 -3.61 13.40
N GLU A 218 21.47 -4.04 12.71
CA GLU A 218 22.00 -3.35 11.54
C GLU A 218 21.02 -3.25 10.37
N MET A 219 20.00 -4.11 10.33
CA MET A 219 18.93 -4.12 9.32
C MET A 219 17.73 -3.25 9.71
N LEU A 220 17.75 -2.67 10.92
CA LEU A 220 16.68 -1.86 11.47
C LEU A 220 17.15 -0.41 11.68
N GLN A 221 16.20 0.52 11.56
CA GLN A 221 16.40 1.93 11.90
C GLN A 221 15.30 2.32 12.90
N GLY A 222 15.64 2.29 14.18
CA GLY A 222 14.62 2.27 15.24
C GLY A 222 13.78 1.00 15.11
N ASP A 223 12.45 1.17 15.10
CA ASP A 223 11.49 0.06 14.94
C ASP A 223 11.14 -0.22 13.47
N GLU A 224 11.81 0.40 12.50
CA GLU A 224 11.52 0.22 11.06
C GLU A 224 12.59 -0.59 10.34
N PHE A 225 12.20 -1.32 9.29
CA PHE A 225 13.16 -1.96 8.40
C PHE A 225 13.95 -0.92 7.60
N LYS A 226 15.26 -1.09 7.47
CA LYS A 226 16.07 -0.26 6.57
C LYS A 226 15.71 -0.55 5.10
N PRO A 227 15.60 0.49 4.25
CA PRO A 227 15.38 0.30 2.83
C PRO A 227 16.65 -0.21 2.12
N PHE A 228 16.51 -0.70 0.89
CA PHE A 228 17.59 -1.06 -0.03
C PHE A 228 18.64 -2.06 0.48
N ILE A 229 18.33 -2.79 1.55
CA ILE A 229 19.13 -3.91 2.00
C ILE A 229 18.25 -5.16 2.02
N ASN A 230 18.88 -6.31 1.81
CA ASN A 230 18.19 -7.58 1.95
C ASN A 230 17.98 -7.91 3.44
N ILE A 231 16.73 -8.17 3.82
CA ILE A 231 16.32 -8.59 5.16
C ILE A 231 15.75 -10.00 5.07
N PRO A 232 16.64 -11.01 4.98
CA PRO A 232 16.23 -12.35 4.60
C PRO A 232 15.36 -13.00 5.66
N PHE A 233 14.52 -13.93 5.22
CA PHE A 233 13.79 -14.85 6.10
C PHE A 233 13.64 -16.20 5.38
N ALA A 234 13.88 -17.31 6.07
CA ALA A 234 13.79 -18.67 5.52
C ALA A 234 14.55 -18.87 4.18
N ASN A 235 15.77 -18.33 4.06
CA ASN A 235 16.58 -18.35 2.84
C ASN A 235 15.90 -17.69 1.61
N ARG A 236 15.04 -16.70 1.87
CA ARG A 236 14.39 -15.85 0.88
C ARG A 236 14.74 -14.39 1.13
N GLU A 237 14.86 -13.65 0.05
CA GLU A 237 15.27 -12.25 0.08
C GLU A 237 14.05 -11.32 0.11
N TYR A 238 14.16 -10.28 0.92
CA TYR A 238 13.14 -9.23 1.05
C TYR A 238 13.84 -7.88 1.12
N THR A 239 13.56 -7.01 0.14
CA THR A 239 14.14 -5.68 0.06
C THR A 239 13.03 -4.64 0.05
N PHE A 240 13.15 -3.62 0.89
CA PHE A 240 12.20 -2.52 0.97
C PHE A 240 12.66 -1.31 0.14
N ALA A 241 11.71 -0.58 -0.42
CA ALA A 241 11.96 0.70 -1.09
C ALA A 241 12.19 1.82 -0.07
N GLY A 242 13.00 2.81 -0.44
CA GLY A 242 13.15 4.05 0.31
C GLY A 242 11.94 4.94 0.11
N LEU A 243 11.10 5.04 1.15
CA LEU A 243 9.84 5.77 1.19
C LEU A 243 9.64 6.39 2.58
N SER A 244 9.24 7.66 2.65
CA SER A 244 9.01 8.38 3.91
C SER A 244 7.55 8.77 4.09
N SER A 245 7.14 9.24 5.26
CA SER A 245 5.78 9.77 5.48
C SER A 245 5.46 11.01 4.62
N SER A 246 6.50 11.73 4.18
CA SER A 246 6.44 12.82 3.21
C SER A 246 7.64 12.76 2.28
N SER A 247 7.55 13.30 1.07
CA SER A 247 8.73 13.38 0.19
C SER A 247 9.80 14.26 0.82
N ARG A 248 11.07 13.89 0.66
CA ARG A 248 12.19 14.61 1.27
C ARG A 248 13.45 14.54 0.41
N ILE A 249 14.31 15.54 0.56
CA ILE A 249 15.63 15.57 -0.05
C ILE A 249 16.52 14.56 0.68
N VAL A 250 17.35 13.85 -0.08
CA VAL A 250 18.30 12.85 0.44
C VAL A 250 19.70 13.09 -0.15
N PRO A 251 20.77 12.62 0.53
CA PRO A 251 22.14 12.81 0.08
C PRO A 251 22.39 12.18 -1.30
N GLY A 252 22.91 12.98 -2.24
CA GLY A 252 23.16 12.53 -3.62
C GLY A 252 24.43 11.69 -3.80
N ASP A 253 25.38 11.78 -2.87
CA ASP A 253 26.62 10.99 -2.84
C ASP A 253 26.36 9.47 -2.68
N ARG A 254 25.28 9.13 -1.99
CA ARG A 254 24.81 7.75 -1.79
C ARG A 254 23.92 7.24 -2.91
N PHE A 255 23.53 8.09 -3.86
CA PHE A 255 22.70 7.66 -4.97
C PHE A 255 23.44 6.63 -5.83
N ARG A 256 22.73 5.56 -6.17
CA ARG A 256 23.18 4.51 -7.07
C ARG A 256 22.17 4.37 -8.19
N LYS A 257 22.70 4.15 -9.40
CA LYS A 257 21.88 3.94 -10.58
C LYS A 257 21.06 2.67 -10.41
N ARG A 258 19.93 2.63 -11.11
CA ARG A 258 19.04 1.47 -11.14
C ARG A 258 19.77 0.14 -11.30
N ASP A 259 19.25 -0.87 -10.64
CA ASP A 259 19.60 -2.27 -10.84
C ASP A 259 18.35 -3.17 -10.80
N ARG A 260 18.57 -4.49 -10.73
CA ARG A 260 17.51 -5.50 -10.68
C ARG A 260 17.23 -6.00 -9.26
N ASP A 261 18.07 -5.65 -8.30
CA ASP A 261 18.07 -6.22 -6.95
C ASP A 261 17.29 -5.32 -5.98
N HIS A 262 17.12 -4.05 -6.33
CA HIS A 262 16.42 -3.05 -5.52
C HIS A 262 15.12 -2.55 -6.17
N ILE A 263 14.23 -2.05 -5.31
CA ILE A 263 13.09 -1.24 -5.73
C ILE A 263 13.61 0.18 -5.95
N ASN A 264 13.68 0.63 -7.20
CA ASN A 264 14.36 1.86 -7.61
C ASN A 264 13.46 3.10 -7.39
N SER A 265 13.18 3.43 -6.12
CA SER A 265 12.25 4.49 -5.75
C SER A 265 12.84 5.91 -5.74
N ILE A 266 14.16 6.07 -5.65
CA ILE A 266 14.80 7.38 -5.45
C ILE A 266 14.86 8.13 -6.77
N VAL A 267 14.48 9.40 -6.75
CA VAL A 267 14.59 10.30 -7.92
C VAL A 267 15.87 11.11 -7.83
N LEU A 268 16.67 11.09 -8.88
CA LEU A 268 17.74 12.05 -9.13
C LEU A 268 17.31 12.98 -10.26
N LEU A 269 17.28 14.28 -9.96
CA LEU A 269 17.11 15.35 -10.94
C LEU A 269 18.48 15.95 -11.23
N GLU A 270 18.87 15.98 -12.49
CA GLU A 270 20.03 16.72 -12.97
C GLU A 270 19.56 17.82 -13.93
N CYS A 271 20.15 19.01 -13.84
CA CYS A 271 19.80 20.11 -14.74
C CYS A 271 20.98 21.04 -15.02
N HIS A 272 20.90 21.74 -16.15
CA HIS A 272 21.74 22.92 -16.42
C HIS A 272 20.87 24.17 -16.50
N VAL A 273 21.28 25.19 -15.75
CA VAL A 273 20.67 26.51 -15.77
C VAL A 273 21.68 27.50 -16.32
N GLY A 274 21.29 28.26 -17.34
CA GLY A 274 22.09 29.35 -17.91
C GLY A 274 21.69 30.68 -17.32
N ARG A 275 22.65 31.62 -17.21
CA ARG A 275 22.37 33.03 -16.93
C ARG A 275 22.25 33.82 -18.23
N LYS A 276 21.28 34.73 -18.28
CA LYS A 276 21.03 35.64 -19.41
C LYS A 276 21.95 36.87 -19.37
N ASP A 277 22.51 37.20 -18.20
CA ASP A 277 23.36 38.39 -18.04
C ASP A 277 24.78 38.17 -18.59
N ASN A 278 25.10 38.96 -19.61
CA ASN A 278 26.46 39.17 -20.07
C ASN A 278 27.09 40.29 -19.22
N GLN A 279 28.20 39.96 -18.54
CA GLN A 279 29.24 40.90 -18.12
C GLN A 279 28.82 42.08 -17.25
N ALA A 280 28.79 41.88 -15.93
CA ALA A 280 29.09 42.97 -14.99
C ALA A 280 30.58 42.85 -14.59
N ALA A 281 31.37 43.87 -14.94
CA ALA A 281 32.74 44.09 -14.46
C ALA A 281 33.86 43.10 -14.87
N GLY A 282 33.86 42.59 -16.12
CA GLY A 282 35.04 41.91 -16.70
C GLY A 282 35.40 40.54 -16.11
N LEU A 283 34.68 40.06 -15.09
CA LEU A 283 34.80 38.69 -14.60
C LEU A 283 34.02 37.73 -15.51
N LYS A 284 34.74 36.86 -16.21
CA LYS A 284 34.18 35.69 -16.90
C LYS A 284 33.77 34.63 -15.88
N LEU A 285 32.72 34.91 -15.10
CA LEU A 285 32.07 33.86 -14.30
C LEU A 285 31.43 32.85 -15.26
N LYS A 286 31.42 31.56 -14.89
CA LYS A 286 30.77 30.53 -15.71
C LYS A 286 29.29 30.87 -15.87
N ASN A 287 28.84 31.09 -17.11
CA ASN A 287 27.44 31.41 -17.43
C ASN A 287 26.47 30.23 -17.28
N THR A 288 26.95 29.07 -16.84
CA THR A 288 26.15 27.85 -16.65
C THR A 288 26.40 27.21 -15.30
N MET A 289 25.31 26.84 -14.64
CA MET A 289 25.30 26.13 -13.37
C MET A 289 24.77 24.72 -13.63
N ARG A 290 25.56 23.70 -13.26
CA ARG A 290 25.12 22.30 -13.24
C ARG A 290 24.72 21.97 -11.81
N LEU A 291 23.47 21.59 -11.63
CA LEU A 291 22.89 21.31 -10.33
C LEU A 291 22.20 19.94 -10.36
N SER A 292 22.18 19.29 -9.21
CA SER A 292 21.50 18.01 -9.03
C SER A 292 20.89 17.93 -7.64
N ALA A 293 19.71 17.33 -7.56
CA ALA A 293 19.05 17.02 -6.29
C ALA A 293 18.57 15.56 -6.31
N CYS A 294 18.64 14.90 -5.15
CA CYS A 294 18.08 13.58 -4.94
C CYS A 294 16.91 13.65 -3.95
N CYS A 295 15.80 13.01 -4.27
CA CYS A 295 14.63 12.98 -3.41
C CYS A 295 14.08 11.56 -3.23
N GLN A 296 13.64 11.30 -2.00
CA GLN A 296 12.92 10.11 -1.60
C GLN A 296 11.41 10.39 -1.69
N PRO A 297 10.62 9.52 -2.35
CA PRO A 297 9.16 9.63 -2.43
C PRO A 297 8.46 9.39 -1.08
N TYR A 298 7.16 9.66 -1.02
CA TYR A 298 6.34 9.38 0.15
C TYR A 298 5.60 8.03 0.07
N SER A 299 5.17 7.55 1.23
CA SER A 299 4.19 6.49 1.36
C SER A 299 3.19 6.85 2.45
N MET A 300 1.91 6.75 2.11
CA MET A 300 0.82 6.88 3.06
C MET A 300 0.72 5.62 3.93
N PRO A 301 0.22 5.73 5.16
CA PRO A 301 0.00 4.58 6.02
C PRO A 301 -0.96 3.58 5.38
N ASP A 302 -0.79 2.29 5.68
CA ASP A 302 -1.79 1.29 5.33
C ASP A 302 -3.10 1.59 6.05
N THR A 303 -4.10 1.96 5.25
CA THR A 303 -5.45 2.17 5.73
C THR A 303 -6.42 1.20 5.05
N GLY A 304 -5.95 0.16 4.36
CA GLY A 304 -6.81 -0.82 3.69
C GLY A 304 -7.90 -1.36 4.62
N ALA A 305 -9.13 -1.47 4.11
CA ALA A 305 -10.21 -2.02 4.89
C ALA A 305 -10.10 -3.55 4.89
N ARG A 306 -10.15 -4.14 6.08
CA ARG A 306 -9.75 -5.53 6.30
C ARG A 306 -10.98 -6.37 6.53
N GLY A 307 -11.17 -7.38 5.70
CA GLY A 307 -12.31 -8.27 5.82
C GLY A 307 -12.23 -9.13 7.06
N VAL A 308 -13.40 -9.59 7.49
CA VAL A 308 -13.55 -10.44 8.66
C VAL A 308 -13.62 -11.91 8.26
N MET A 309 -13.29 -12.76 9.21
CA MET A 309 -13.46 -14.20 9.09
C MET A 309 -14.58 -14.65 10.03
N THR A 310 -15.47 -15.51 9.53
CA THR A 310 -16.50 -16.15 10.35
C THR A 310 -16.30 -17.66 10.41
N LEU A 311 -16.53 -18.24 11.59
CA LEU A 311 -16.60 -19.67 11.84
C LEU A 311 -17.98 -19.99 12.42
N ARG A 312 -18.74 -20.80 11.72
CA ARG A 312 -20.15 -21.08 12.01
C ARG A 312 -20.34 -22.54 12.34
N LEU A 313 -21.18 -22.80 13.33
CA LEU A 313 -21.60 -24.15 13.70
C LEU A 313 -23.07 -24.31 13.37
N THR A 314 -23.39 -24.93 12.25
CA THR A 314 -24.79 -25.23 11.88
C THR A 314 -25.27 -26.57 12.44
N GLY A 315 -24.35 -27.41 12.92
CA GLY A 315 -24.62 -28.66 13.65
C GLY A 315 -24.37 -28.58 15.17
N GLY A 316 -24.30 -29.75 15.81
CA GLY A 316 -23.88 -29.88 17.20
C GLY A 316 -22.36 -29.68 17.40
N PRO A 317 -21.87 -29.63 18.65
CA PRO A 317 -20.44 -29.59 18.93
C PRO A 317 -19.71 -30.74 18.25
N VAL A 318 -18.61 -30.43 17.57
CA VAL A 318 -17.79 -31.43 16.88
C VAL A 318 -16.65 -31.83 17.82
N ALA A 319 -16.77 -33.01 18.43
CA ALA A 319 -15.74 -33.53 19.32
C ALA A 319 -14.38 -33.60 18.60
N GLY A 320 -13.31 -33.26 19.30
CA GLY A 320 -11.94 -33.25 18.77
C GLY A 320 -11.50 -31.94 18.12
N LEU A 321 -12.41 -31.00 17.85
CA LEU A 321 -12.07 -29.67 17.37
C LEU A 321 -12.21 -28.65 18.50
N ARG A 322 -11.09 -28.27 19.13
CA ARG A 322 -11.06 -27.41 20.31
C ARG A 322 -10.27 -26.13 20.08
N SER A 323 -9.54 -26.02 18.98
CA SER A 323 -8.69 -24.88 18.65
C SER A 323 -8.47 -24.80 17.14
N TRP A 324 -7.92 -23.69 16.67
CA TRP A 324 -7.46 -23.57 15.29
C TRP A 324 -6.28 -24.48 14.98
N SER A 325 -5.42 -24.76 15.97
CA SER A 325 -4.36 -25.77 15.85
C SER A 325 -4.92 -27.15 15.49
N ASP A 326 -6.09 -27.53 16.01
CA ASP A 326 -6.76 -28.78 15.61
C ASP A 326 -7.24 -28.74 14.15
N PHE A 327 -7.76 -27.59 13.69
CA PHE A 327 -8.20 -27.40 12.30
C PHE A 327 -7.03 -27.43 11.30
N LEU A 328 -5.84 -27.03 11.73
CA LEU A 328 -4.64 -26.96 10.88
C LEU A 328 -3.85 -28.28 10.84
N ASN A 329 -4.15 -29.21 11.75
CA ASN A 329 -3.45 -30.49 11.83
C ASN A 329 -4.03 -31.52 10.85
N GLU A 330 -3.21 -32.00 9.91
CA GLU A 330 -3.61 -33.00 8.92
C GLU A 330 -4.08 -34.32 9.53
N ARG A 331 -3.59 -34.68 10.73
CA ARG A 331 -3.98 -35.94 11.41
C ARG A 331 -5.37 -35.87 12.05
N THR A 332 -5.94 -34.69 12.18
CA THR A 332 -7.29 -34.49 12.74
C THR A 332 -8.37 -35.04 11.81
N PHE A 333 -8.12 -34.98 10.50
CA PHE A 333 -9.12 -35.24 9.47
C PHE A 333 -8.80 -36.52 8.68
N SER A 334 -9.83 -37.29 8.38
CA SER A 334 -9.80 -38.40 7.44
C SER A 334 -10.81 -38.10 6.34
N ASP A 335 -10.31 -37.53 5.24
CA ASP A 335 -11.14 -36.97 4.18
C ASP A 335 -11.76 -38.05 3.30
N ASN A 336 -13.09 -38.08 3.24
CA ASN A 336 -13.82 -38.94 2.29
C ASN A 336 -13.82 -38.28 0.90
N ARG A 337 -14.16 -36.99 0.87
CA ARG A 337 -14.25 -36.21 -0.36
C ARG A 337 -14.11 -34.73 -0.11
N VAL A 338 -13.12 -34.11 -0.74
CA VAL A 338 -12.99 -32.64 -0.82
C VAL A 338 -13.28 -32.20 -2.26
N THR A 339 -14.22 -31.27 -2.43
CA THR A 339 -14.58 -30.71 -3.74
C THR A 339 -14.57 -29.19 -3.71
N SER A 340 -13.70 -28.59 -4.50
CA SER A 340 -13.64 -27.14 -4.69
C SER A 340 -14.44 -26.70 -5.92
N TYR A 341 -15.04 -25.54 -5.81
CA TYR A 341 -15.87 -24.89 -6.80
C TYR A 341 -15.45 -23.43 -6.94
N ARG A 342 -15.62 -22.89 -8.14
CA ARG A 342 -15.44 -21.48 -8.43
C ARG A 342 -16.80 -20.88 -8.82
N ALA A 343 -17.14 -19.74 -8.23
CA ALA A 343 -18.31 -18.97 -8.66
C ALA A 343 -17.99 -18.28 -10.00
N VAL A 344 -18.90 -18.37 -10.97
CA VAL A 344 -18.77 -17.71 -12.27
C VAL A 344 -20.06 -17.04 -12.67
N LYS A 345 -19.98 -15.97 -13.48
CA LYS A 345 -21.12 -15.20 -14.00
C LYS A 345 -21.89 -14.45 -12.91
N GLY A 346 -21.16 -13.89 -11.94
CA GLY A 346 -21.69 -13.14 -10.79
C GLY A 346 -21.50 -13.83 -9.44
N ASP A 347 -22.02 -13.17 -8.41
CA ASP A 347 -21.94 -13.62 -7.01
C ASP A 347 -22.97 -14.71 -6.75
N TYR A 348 -22.51 -15.91 -6.40
CA TYR A 348 -23.40 -17.04 -6.22
C TYR A 348 -23.89 -17.13 -4.76
N PRO A 349 -25.19 -17.35 -4.48
CA PRO A 349 -26.32 -17.50 -5.41
C PRO A 349 -27.12 -16.19 -5.63
N LEU A 350 -26.56 -15.01 -5.33
CA LEU A 350 -27.28 -13.73 -5.40
C LEU A 350 -27.63 -13.34 -6.84
N ASP A 351 -26.65 -13.41 -7.74
CA ASP A 351 -26.82 -13.02 -9.13
C ASP A 351 -27.53 -14.14 -9.91
N ARG A 352 -28.58 -13.80 -10.66
CA ARG A 352 -29.43 -14.78 -11.37
C ARG A 352 -28.67 -15.68 -12.35
N SER A 353 -27.58 -15.18 -12.94
CA SER A 353 -26.73 -15.94 -13.87
C SER A 353 -25.62 -16.72 -13.19
N ALA A 354 -25.38 -16.49 -11.89
CA ALA A 354 -24.26 -17.07 -11.18
C ALA A 354 -24.43 -18.57 -10.99
N ARG A 355 -23.31 -19.28 -11.04
CA ARG A 355 -23.28 -20.73 -10.81
C ARG A 355 -21.93 -21.19 -10.29
N MET A 356 -21.93 -22.34 -9.64
CA MET A 356 -20.72 -22.99 -9.14
C MET A 356 -20.18 -23.99 -10.16
N VAL A 357 -18.94 -23.77 -10.62
CA VAL A 357 -18.24 -24.70 -11.52
C VAL A 357 -17.18 -25.44 -10.74
N LYS A 358 -17.18 -26.78 -10.81
CA LYS A 358 -16.17 -27.60 -10.12
C LYS A 358 -14.77 -27.19 -10.60
N TYR A 359 -13.95 -26.75 -9.67
CA TYR A 359 -12.57 -26.38 -9.94
C TYR A 359 -11.70 -27.64 -9.95
N ARG A 360 -10.96 -27.84 -11.03
CA ARG A 360 -9.90 -28.85 -11.12
C ARG A 360 -8.61 -28.13 -11.43
N SER A 361 -7.66 -28.12 -10.49
CA SER A 361 -6.31 -27.66 -10.80
C SER A 361 -5.71 -28.63 -11.83
N ARG A 362 -5.21 -28.10 -12.96
CA ARG A 362 -4.50 -28.92 -13.96
C ARG A 362 -3.09 -29.33 -13.49
N ALA A 363 -2.56 -28.68 -12.45
CA ALA A 363 -1.17 -28.81 -12.02
C ALA A 363 -0.98 -29.71 -10.78
N VAL A 364 -2.05 -30.06 -10.06
CA VAL A 364 -1.97 -30.89 -8.84
C VAL A 364 -2.88 -32.09 -9.02
N SER A 365 -2.31 -33.30 -8.92
CA SER A 365 -3.01 -34.57 -9.14
C SER A 365 -4.00 -34.92 -8.01
N SER A 366 -3.86 -34.33 -6.82
CA SER A 366 -4.76 -34.48 -5.68
C SER A 366 -5.39 -33.14 -5.26
N THR A 367 -6.64 -33.19 -4.81
CA THR A 367 -7.30 -32.02 -4.20
C THR A 367 -6.76 -31.85 -2.78
N PRO A 368 -6.38 -30.64 -2.33
CA PRO A 368 -5.89 -30.45 -0.96
C PRO A 368 -6.93 -30.89 0.07
N GLY A 369 -6.48 -31.60 1.10
CA GLY A 369 -7.33 -32.10 2.18
C GLY A 369 -7.93 -30.99 3.05
N THR A 370 -8.79 -31.36 4.01
CA THR A 370 -9.54 -30.42 4.84
C THR A 370 -8.63 -29.47 5.64
N ALA A 371 -7.57 -29.99 6.28
CA ALA A 371 -6.61 -29.17 7.01
C ALA A 371 -5.91 -28.15 6.10
N ALA A 372 -5.55 -28.55 4.88
CA ALA A 372 -4.97 -27.66 3.89
C ALA A 372 -5.96 -26.57 3.44
N GLN A 373 -7.28 -26.84 3.42
CA GLN A 373 -8.30 -25.81 3.14
C GLN A 373 -8.42 -24.80 4.29
N PHE A 374 -8.35 -25.23 5.55
CA PHE A 374 -8.26 -24.32 6.70
C PHE A 374 -7.01 -23.45 6.61
N ALA A 375 -5.85 -24.06 6.38
CA ALA A 375 -4.57 -23.37 6.24
C ALA A 375 -4.59 -22.33 5.10
N SER A 376 -5.06 -22.74 3.92
CA SER A 376 -5.17 -21.86 2.75
C SER A 376 -6.15 -20.69 3.00
N SER A 377 -7.25 -20.95 3.70
CA SER A 377 -8.25 -19.93 4.02
C SER A 377 -7.72 -18.94 5.05
N LEU A 378 -7.08 -19.43 6.11
CA LEU A 378 -6.42 -18.60 7.13
C LEU A 378 -5.35 -17.71 6.49
N TYR A 379 -4.50 -18.28 5.63
CA TYR A 379 -3.48 -17.52 4.90
C TYR A 379 -4.08 -16.37 4.08
N CYS A 380 -5.14 -16.64 3.30
CA CYS A 380 -5.80 -15.61 2.50
C CYS A 380 -6.40 -14.48 3.35
N TRP A 381 -6.99 -14.82 4.50
CA TRP A 381 -7.51 -13.83 5.43
C TRP A 381 -6.42 -12.97 6.05
N LEU A 382 -5.31 -13.58 6.50
CA LEU A 382 -4.14 -12.87 7.02
C LEU A 382 -3.53 -11.94 5.97
N ARG A 383 -3.40 -12.41 4.72
CA ARG A 383 -2.95 -11.59 3.59
C ARG A 383 -3.85 -10.37 3.36
N ASN A 384 -5.17 -10.52 3.51
CA ASN A 384 -6.10 -9.39 3.39
C ASN A 384 -5.95 -8.37 4.54
N GLY A 385 -5.39 -8.79 5.68
CA GLY A 385 -5.04 -7.92 6.81
C GLY A 385 -3.79 -7.05 6.59
N ASN A 386 -3.02 -7.26 5.52
CA ASN A 386 -1.71 -6.65 5.29
C ASN A 386 -0.75 -6.86 6.49
N THR A 387 -0.05 -5.81 6.92
CA THR A 387 0.89 -5.82 8.06
C THR A 387 0.21 -5.58 9.40
N ARG A 388 -1.12 -5.61 9.46
CA ARG A 388 -1.85 -5.35 10.70
C ARG A 388 -1.75 -6.47 11.72
N PRO A 389 -1.97 -7.74 11.37
CA PRO A 389 -2.06 -8.79 12.37
C PRO A 389 -0.73 -8.88 13.11
N ARG A 390 -0.73 -8.75 14.43
CA ARG A 390 0.47 -9.02 15.22
C ARG A 390 0.73 -10.52 15.21
N ILE A 391 1.99 -10.92 15.07
CA ILE A 391 2.33 -12.33 14.86
C ILE A 391 1.98 -13.15 16.11
N ASP A 392 2.29 -12.65 17.31
CA ASP A 392 1.90 -13.31 18.56
C ASP A 392 0.38 -13.48 18.68
N SER A 393 -0.40 -12.45 18.32
CA SER A 393 -1.86 -12.52 18.36
C SER A 393 -2.44 -13.57 17.41
N VAL A 394 -1.79 -13.80 16.27
CA VAL A 394 -2.16 -14.91 15.36
C VAL A 394 -1.85 -16.26 16.01
N LEU A 395 -0.67 -16.42 16.61
CA LEU A 395 -0.29 -17.66 17.29
C LEU A 395 -1.17 -17.95 18.51
N ASP A 396 -1.50 -16.92 19.29
CA ASP A 396 -2.39 -17.03 20.44
C ASP A 396 -3.81 -17.44 19.99
N MET A 397 -4.35 -16.78 18.97
CA MET A 397 -5.63 -17.15 18.35
C MET A 397 -5.62 -18.60 17.86
N THR A 398 -4.49 -19.09 17.32
CA THR A 398 -4.43 -20.47 16.83
C THR A 398 -4.54 -21.50 17.95
N ASN A 399 -3.95 -21.21 19.11
CA ASN A 399 -3.92 -22.11 20.26
C ASN A 399 -5.08 -21.89 21.24
N GLU A 400 -5.86 -20.82 21.06
CA GLU A 400 -6.97 -20.50 21.94
C GLU A 400 -8.05 -21.58 21.87
N TYR A 401 -8.52 -21.99 23.06
CA TYR A 401 -9.64 -22.92 23.16
C TYR A 401 -10.94 -22.29 22.62
N ILE A 402 -11.66 -23.04 21.80
CA ILE A 402 -12.94 -22.65 21.21
C ILE A 402 -14.02 -23.56 21.78
N LYS A 403 -14.95 -22.97 22.55
CA LYS A 403 -16.12 -23.68 23.08
C LYS A 403 -17.21 -23.73 22.02
N LEU A 404 -17.16 -24.71 21.13
CA LEU A 404 -18.14 -24.87 20.06
C LEU A 404 -19.55 -25.18 20.61
N ASN A 405 -20.49 -24.23 20.59
CA ASN A 405 -21.91 -24.51 20.86
C ASN A 405 -22.72 -24.52 19.54
N PRO A 406 -23.85 -25.25 19.50
CA PRO A 406 -24.70 -25.27 18.32
C PRO A 406 -25.23 -23.88 17.97
N ARG A 407 -25.24 -23.52 16.68
CA ARG A 407 -25.73 -22.25 16.13
C ARG A 407 -24.89 -21.01 16.48
N ASP A 408 -23.73 -21.20 17.11
CA ASP A 408 -22.78 -20.11 17.34
C ASP A 408 -22.18 -19.62 16.02
N ILE A 409 -21.97 -18.32 15.92
CA ILE A 409 -21.23 -17.65 14.86
C ILE A 409 -20.07 -16.91 15.51
N TYR A 410 -18.87 -17.46 15.36
CA TYR A 410 -17.64 -16.79 15.77
C TYR A 410 -17.19 -15.84 14.67
N LEU A 411 -16.86 -14.62 15.06
CA LEU A 411 -16.35 -13.57 14.21
C LEU A 411 -14.94 -13.21 14.65
N TYR A 412 -14.01 -13.17 13.70
CA TYR A 412 -12.61 -12.85 13.90
C TYR A 412 -12.24 -11.58 13.12
N GLU A 413 -11.62 -10.62 13.80
CA GLU A 413 -11.32 -9.30 13.24
C GLU A 413 -9.99 -8.75 13.73
N PHE A 414 -9.32 -7.98 12.88
CA PHE A 414 -8.10 -7.28 13.22
C PHE A 414 -8.40 -5.95 13.92
N ALA A 415 -7.98 -5.83 15.18
CA ALA A 415 -8.11 -4.61 15.97
C ALA A 415 -7.15 -3.51 15.53
N LYS A 416 -7.23 -2.34 16.19
CA LYS A 416 -6.41 -1.19 15.83
C LYS A 416 -4.93 -1.27 16.24
N ASP A 417 -4.63 -2.11 17.21
CA ASP A 417 -3.28 -2.41 17.67
C ASP A 417 -2.70 -3.65 16.97
N GLY A 418 -3.48 -4.30 16.10
CA GLY A 418 -3.09 -5.52 15.41
C GLY A 418 -3.40 -6.82 16.16
N THR A 419 -4.00 -6.74 17.35
CA THR A 419 -4.56 -7.92 18.01
C THR A 419 -5.74 -8.50 17.21
N ILE A 420 -6.05 -9.77 17.44
CA ILE A 420 -7.21 -10.42 16.84
C ILE A 420 -8.30 -10.55 17.90
N SER A 421 -9.45 -9.94 17.63
CA SER A 421 -10.63 -10.11 18.47
C SER A 421 -11.46 -11.29 17.97
N ARG A 422 -11.98 -12.09 18.91
CA ARG A 422 -12.95 -13.15 18.66
C ARG A 422 -14.24 -12.83 19.38
N ARG A 423 -15.36 -12.77 18.65
CA ARG A 423 -16.67 -12.40 19.20
C ARG A 423 -17.74 -13.39 18.77
N LEU A 424 -18.74 -13.58 19.63
CA LEU A 424 -19.92 -14.37 19.31
C LEU A 424 -21.00 -13.45 18.75
N LEU A 425 -21.50 -13.76 17.55
CA LEU A 425 -22.59 -13.01 16.93
C LEU A 425 -23.94 -13.68 17.20
N LEU A 426 -24.89 -12.91 17.72
CA LEU A 426 -26.29 -13.36 17.90
C LEU A 426 -27.04 -13.42 16.57
N LYS A 427 -26.67 -12.56 15.62
CA LYS A 427 -27.26 -12.48 14.29
C LYS A 427 -26.16 -12.31 13.25
N ASP A 428 -26.27 -13.07 12.18
CA ASP A 428 -25.39 -12.97 11.03
C ASP A 428 -25.60 -11.66 10.26
N PRO A 429 -24.59 -10.79 10.16
CA PRO A 429 -24.68 -9.54 9.42
C PRO A 429 -24.27 -9.70 7.94
N PHE A 430 -23.91 -10.91 7.49
CA PHE A 430 -23.43 -11.16 6.14
C PHE A 430 -24.44 -11.89 5.26
N PRO A 431 -24.34 -11.77 3.93
CA PRO A 431 -25.12 -12.58 3.00
C PRO A 431 -24.87 -14.08 3.23
N LYS A 432 -25.88 -14.78 3.73
CA LYS A 432 -25.78 -16.23 4.00
C LYS A 432 -25.51 -17.00 2.71
N GLY A 433 -24.48 -17.84 2.75
CA GLY A 433 -24.20 -18.78 1.66
C GLY A 433 -23.54 -18.19 0.42
N VAL A 434 -23.14 -16.91 0.44
CA VAL A 434 -22.65 -16.23 -0.76
C VAL A 434 -21.16 -16.46 -0.99
N THR A 435 -20.79 -16.71 -2.25
CA THR A 435 -19.41 -16.73 -2.75
C THR A 435 -19.30 -15.71 -3.88
N ALA A 436 -18.39 -14.74 -3.73
CA ALA A 436 -18.12 -13.70 -4.72
C ALA A 436 -17.68 -14.29 -6.07
N GLU A 437 -17.97 -13.58 -7.16
CA GLU A 437 -17.54 -14.01 -8.50
C GLU A 437 -16.03 -14.28 -8.58
N MET A 438 -15.65 -15.37 -9.27
CA MET A 438 -14.29 -15.87 -9.45
C MET A 438 -13.58 -16.33 -8.16
N GLN A 439 -14.24 -16.22 -7.02
CA GLN A 439 -13.74 -16.72 -5.75
C GLN A 439 -14.11 -18.20 -5.54
N MET A 440 -13.59 -18.78 -4.46
CA MET A 440 -13.63 -20.23 -4.24
C MET A 440 -14.54 -20.62 -3.10
N SER A 441 -15.32 -21.68 -3.32
CA SER A 441 -15.96 -22.42 -2.24
C SER A 441 -15.51 -23.88 -2.27
N THR A 442 -15.17 -24.43 -1.11
CA THR A 442 -14.79 -25.84 -0.99
C THR A 442 -15.73 -26.53 -0.02
N THR A 443 -16.25 -27.69 -0.41
CA THR A 443 -16.98 -28.59 0.48
C THR A 443 -16.11 -29.79 0.79
N ALA A 444 -15.89 -30.04 2.08
CA ALA A 444 -15.15 -31.17 2.60
C ALA A 444 -16.09 -32.08 3.39
N ASP A 445 -16.26 -33.32 2.90
CA ASP A 445 -16.84 -34.43 3.63
C ASP A 445 -15.67 -35.20 4.25
N THR A 446 -15.58 -35.16 5.57
CA THR A 446 -14.43 -35.66 6.33
C THR A 446 -14.89 -36.34 7.61
N ARG A 447 -14.03 -37.18 8.18
CA ARG A 447 -14.20 -37.76 9.51
C ARG A 447 -13.17 -37.16 10.46
N ILE A 448 -13.58 -36.94 11.71
CA ILE A 448 -12.69 -36.43 12.76
C ILE A 448 -12.40 -37.53 13.77
N GLN A 449 -11.25 -37.45 14.43
CA GLN A 449 -10.92 -38.29 15.58
C GLN A 449 -12.05 -38.26 16.63
N GLY A 450 -12.77 -39.39 16.77
CA GLY A 450 -14.02 -39.47 17.55
C GLY A 450 -15.22 -40.01 16.77
N GLY A 451 -15.08 -40.26 15.45
CA GLY A 451 -16.07 -40.99 14.64
C GLY A 451 -17.18 -40.14 14.03
N LEU A 452 -17.21 -38.83 14.31
CA LEU A 452 -18.13 -37.90 13.67
C LEU A 452 -17.66 -37.56 12.25
N SER A 453 -18.62 -37.41 11.34
CA SER A 453 -18.36 -37.06 9.93
C SER A 453 -19.06 -35.75 9.57
N PRO A 454 -18.48 -34.57 9.93
CA PRO A 454 -19.09 -33.31 9.55
C PRO A 454 -18.84 -32.99 8.08
N VAL A 455 -19.77 -32.23 7.50
CA VAL A 455 -19.51 -31.48 6.28
C VAL A 455 -18.98 -30.10 6.66
N ILE A 456 -17.86 -29.71 6.04
CA ILE A 456 -17.25 -28.40 6.23
C ILE A 456 -17.29 -27.63 4.91
N ILE A 457 -17.80 -26.41 4.94
CA ILE A 457 -17.91 -25.54 3.78
C ILE A 457 -17.03 -24.31 4.01
N PHE A 458 -16.06 -24.13 3.13
CA PHE A 458 -15.22 -22.94 3.07
C PHE A 458 -15.76 -22.04 1.96
N LYS A 459 -15.92 -20.74 2.22
CA LYS A 459 -16.18 -19.71 1.20
C LYS A 459 -15.16 -18.60 1.37
N ASN A 460 -14.18 -18.57 0.47
CA ASN A 460 -13.05 -17.66 0.55
C ASN A 460 -13.19 -16.60 -0.54
N ASN A 461 -13.66 -15.41 -0.15
CA ASN A 461 -13.95 -14.29 -1.06
C ASN A 461 -12.71 -13.43 -1.40
N VAL A 462 -11.56 -13.73 -0.79
CA VAL A 462 -10.32 -12.96 -0.93
C VAL A 462 -9.15 -13.83 -1.43
N ARG A 463 -9.46 -14.97 -2.06
CA ARG A 463 -8.44 -15.93 -2.53
C ARG A 463 -7.67 -15.40 -3.74
N TYR A 464 -8.40 -14.86 -4.72
CA TYR A 464 -7.81 -14.25 -5.91
C TYR A 464 -8.04 -12.76 -5.83
N LEU A 465 -6.97 -11.97 -5.83
CA LEU A 465 -7.03 -10.51 -5.82
C LEU A 465 -6.83 -9.95 -7.24
N GLY A 466 -7.05 -8.65 -7.37
CA GLY A 466 -6.77 -7.90 -8.58
C GLY A 466 -7.83 -8.03 -9.66
N THR A 467 -7.73 -7.18 -10.68
CA THR A 467 -8.79 -7.03 -11.69
C THR A 467 -8.85 -8.17 -12.69
N THR A 468 -7.79 -8.98 -12.80
CA THR A 468 -7.71 -10.07 -13.77
C THR A 468 -8.37 -11.35 -13.24
N TYR A 469 -8.09 -11.71 -11.99
CA TYR A 469 -8.53 -12.98 -11.41
C TYR A 469 -9.53 -12.83 -10.26
N GLY A 470 -9.67 -11.64 -9.68
CA GLY A 470 -10.52 -11.40 -8.53
C GLY A 470 -12.02 -11.26 -8.82
N GLY A 471 -12.44 -11.36 -10.09
CA GLY A 471 -13.83 -11.29 -10.51
C GLY A 471 -14.44 -9.90 -10.38
N LYS A 472 -15.77 -9.83 -10.35
CA LYS A 472 -16.58 -8.61 -10.17
C LYS A 472 -16.07 -7.67 -9.08
N HIS A 473 -15.57 -8.22 -7.98
CA HIS A 473 -15.11 -7.46 -6.82
C HIS A 473 -13.58 -7.37 -6.68
N CYS A 474 -12.82 -7.88 -7.65
CA CYS A 474 -11.35 -7.91 -7.60
C CYS A 474 -10.77 -8.54 -6.32
N GLY A 475 -11.47 -9.53 -5.76
CA GLY A 475 -11.06 -10.21 -4.53
C GLY A 475 -11.18 -9.39 -3.25
N GLN A 476 -11.99 -8.34 -3.26
CA GLN A 476 -12.30 -7.59 -2.05
C GLN A 476 -13.38 -8.30 -1.21
N PRO A 477 -13.40 -8.09 0.13
CA PRO A 477 -14.39 -8.71 1.01
C PRO A 477 -15.84 -8.37 0.63
N LEU A 478 -16.76 -9.31 0.77
CA LEU A 478 -18.18 -9.10 0.44
C LEU A 478 -18.84 -8.14 1.44
N PRO A 479 -19.59 -7.11 0.98
CA PRO A 479 -20.27 -6.19 1.89
C PRO A 479 -21.27 -6.89 2.81
N GLY A 480 -21.48 -6.32 3.99
CA GLY A 480 -22.55 -6.76 4.90
C GLY A 480 -23.95 -6.45 4.35
N ASN A 481 -24.96 -7.16 4.88
CA ASN A 481 -26.36 -7.01 4.49
C ASN A 481 -27.27 -6.92 5.75
N PRO A 482 -28.11 -5.88 5.91
CA PRO A 482 -28.41 -4.76 5.00
C PRO A 482 -27.57 -3.50 5.25
N LEU A 483 -26.74 -3.49 6.29
CA LEU A 483 -25.94 -2.34 6.70
C LEU A 483 -24.52 -2.46 6.17
N ASN A 484 -24.02 -1.36 5.61
CA ASN A 484 -22.61 -1.21 5.28
C ASN A 484 -21.85 -0.86 6.57
N TRP A 485 -21.33 -1.89 7.25
CA TRP A 485 -20.72 -1.78 8.60
C TRP A 485 -19.44 -0.93 8.64
N CYS A 486 -18.97 -0.46 7.50
CA CYS A 486 -17.90 0.53 7.29
C CYS A 486 -18.08 1.83 8.09
N GLU A 487 -19.29 2.12 8.58
CA GLU A 487 -19.58 3.26 9.45
C GLU A 487 -19.33 2.99 10.94
N LEU A 488 -19.06 1.73 11.35
CA LEU A 488 -18.83 1.30 12.73
C LEU A 488 -17.37 0.83 12.92
N SER A 489 -16.78 1.03 14.11
CA SER A 489 -15.43 0.51 14.38
C SER A 489 -15.35 -1.00 14.54
N GLU A 490 -16.49 -1.62 14.86
CA GLU A 490 -16.60 -3.02 15.25
C GLU A 490 -17.95 -3.56 14.75
N TYR A 491 -17.97 -4.78 14.23
CA TYR A 491 -19.21 -5.44 13.79
C TYR A 491 -20.11 -5.81 14.97
N GLY A 492 -21.43 -5.66 14.85
CA GLY A 492 -22.38 -6.22 15.84
C GLY A 492 -22.92 -5.26 16.92
N GLY A 493 -22.67 -3.96 16.83
CA GLY A 493 -23.41 -2.95 17.62
C GLY A 493 -24.80 -2.70 17.04
N ASP A 494 -25.79 -2.40 17.89
CA ASP A 494 -27.07 -1.85 17.44
C ASP A 494 -26.95 -0.35 17.09
N GLN A 495 -28.03 0.23 16.58
CA GLN A 495 -28.08 1.65 16.20
C GLN A 495 -27.80 2.60 17.39
N GLY A 496 -28.03 2.15 18.64
CA GLY A 496 -27.69 2.89 19.86
C GLY A 496 -26.19 2.88 20.15
N THR A 497 -25.56 1.72 20.02
CA THR A 497 -24.09 1.53 20.17
C THR A 497 -23.33 2.35 19.13
N ALA A 498 -23.83 2.37 17.88
CA ALA A 498 -23.33 3.25 16.84
C ALA A 498 -23.36 4.73 17.27
N LYS A 499 -24.47 5.16 17.86
CA LYS A 499 -24.71 6.53 18.34
C LYS A 499 -23.78 6.93 19.48
N GLU A 500 -23.57 6.06 20.45
CA GLU A 500 -22.66 6.29 21.57
C GLU A 500 -21.19 6.36 21.14
N LEU A 501 -20.81 5.58 20.12
CA LEU A 501 -19.46 5.61 19.54
C LEU A 501 -19.24 6.75 18.53
N GLY A 502 -20.22 7.65 18.33
CA GLY A 502 -20.16 8.77 17.39
C GLY A 502 -20.15 8.34 15.92
N LYS A 503 -20.80 7.20 15.60
CA LYS A 503 -20.68 6.46 14.35
C LYS A 503 -22.04 6.13 13.74
N GLY A 504 -22.06 5.85 12.44
CA GLY A 504 -23.32 5.65 11.68
C GLY A 504 -24.00 6.95 11.24
N ARG A 505 -24.84 6.84 10.19
CA ARG A 505 -25.62 7.92 9.54
C ARG A 505 -26.27 8.97 10.47
N LEU A 506 -26.82 8.56 11.62
CA LEU A 506 -27.52 9.48 12.53
C LEU A 506 -26.58 10.29 13.43
N SER A 507 -25.37 9.78 13.67
CA SER A 507 -24.41 10.32 14.65
C SER A 507 -23.39 11.23 13.96
N THR A 508 -23.03 10.89 12.72
CA THR A 508 -22.08 11.66 11.89
C THR A 508 -22.70 12.92 11.28
N ARG A 509 -24.04 13.08 11.36
CA ARG A 509 -24.80 14.12 10.68
C ARG A 509 -24.43 14.21 9.19
N LEU A 510 -24.34 13.06 8.53
CA LEU A 510 -24.10 12.97 7.09
C LEU A 510 -25.31 12.37 6.37
N THR A 511 -25.63 12.91 5.20
CA THR A 511 -26.66 12.41 4.28
C THR A 511 -26.01 11.92 3.00
N VAL A 512 -26.38 10.71 2.57
CA VAL A 512 -25.95 10.14 1.29
C VAL A 512 -26.86 10.66 0.17
N SER A 513 -26.31 11.34 -0.82
CA SER A 513 -27.02 11.67 -2.06
C SER A 513 -27.20 10.36 -2.84
N ASN A 514 -28.45 9.95 -3.01
CA ASN A 514 -28.96 8.78 -3.75
C ASN A 514 -27.89 7.71 -4.14
N PRO A 515 -27.76 6.60 -3.40
CA PRO A 515 -26.72 5.59 -3.62
C PRO A 515 -26.79 4.89 -4.99
N PHE A 516 -27.86 5.10 -5.75
CA PHE A 516 -28.08 4.54 -7.10
C PHE A 516 -27.89 5.57 -8.22
N SER A 517 -27.52 6.81 -7.91
CA SER A 517 -27.29 7.84 -8.92
C SER A 517 -25.92 7.65 -9.58
N LEU A 518 -25.93 7.21 -10.84
CA LEU A 518 -24.74 7.04 -11.69
C LEU A 518 -24.16 8.37 -12.21
N THR A 519 -24.67 9.52 -11.75
CA THR A 519 -24.20 10.83 -12.24
C THR A 519 -22.93 11.26 -11.49
N ASN A 520 -21.89 11.57 -12.27
CA ASN A 520 -20.49 11.81 -11.88
C ASN A 520 -20.22 13.02 -10.94
N SER A 521 -21.17 13.49 -10.12
CA SER A 521 -20.90 14.58 -9.18
C SER A 521 -20.30 14.02 -7.88
N GLY A 522 -18.98 14.19 -7.70
CA GLY A 522 -18.16 13.64 -6.60
C GLY A 522 -18.49 14.06 -5.15
N ASN A 523 -19.74 14.42 -4.83
CA ASN A 523 -20.20 14.76 -3.48
C ASN A 523 -21.30 13.78 -3.03
N PHE A 524 -20.88 12.58 -2.60
CA PHE A 524 -21.76 11.48 -2.16
C PHE A 524 -22.29 11.69 -0.74
N PHE A 525 -21.46 12.25 0.12
CA PHE A 525 -21.83 12.60 1.48
C PHE A 525 -21.90 14.12 1.58
N GLN A 526 -23.07 14.59 1.98
CA GLN A 526 -23.32 15.98 2.33
C GLN A 526 -23.53 16.05 3.84
N ARG A 527 -23.24 17.22 4.40
CA ARG A 527 -23.79 17.58 5.71
C ARG A 527 -25.31 17.65 5.62
N PHE A 528 -26.01 17.54 6.75
CA PHE A 528 -27.47 17.73 6.79
C PHE A 528 -27.95 19.07 6.21
N ASP A 529 -27.08 20.07 6.11
CA ASP A 529 -27.35 21.36 5.47
C ASP A 529 -27.19 21.34 3.93
N GLY A 530 -26.96 20.17 3.33
CA GLY A 530 -26.79 19.97 1.89
C GLY A 530 -25.41 20.38 1.36
N LYS A 531 -24.49 20.87 2.20
CA LYS A 531 -23.16 21.29 1.76
C LYS A 531 -22.22 20.10 1.56
N PRO A 532 -21.33 20.13 0.54
CA PRO A 532 -20.34 19.10 0.32
C PRO A 532 -19.29 19.09 1.44
N LEU A 533 -18.78 17.91 1.77
CA LEU A 533 -17.67 17.76 2.72
C LEU A 533 -16.34 18.09 2.04
N ALA A 534 -15.43 18.73 2.78
CA ALA A 534 -14.05 18.97 2.32
C ALA A 534 -13.26 17.68 2.10
N ALA A 535 -13.61 16.59 2.81
CA ALA A 535 -13.10 15.25 2.60
C ALA A 535 -14.28 14.26 2.65
N GLN A 536 -14.48 13.50 1.59
CA GLN A 536 -15.53 12.49 1.52
C GLN A 536 -15.13 11.25 2.35
N PRO A 537 -16.05 10.68 3.15
CA PRO A 537 -15.87 9.36 3.76
C PRO A 537 -15.59 8.28 2.71
N ARG A 538 -15.10 7.12 3.15
CA ARG A 538 -14.86 5.98 2.25
C ARG A 538 -16.15 5.61 1.51
N ARG A 539 -16.05 5.53 0.19
CA ARG A 539 -17.14 5.14 -0.71
C ARG A 539 -17.30 3.63 -0.83
N SER A 540 -16.20 2.89 -0.66
CA SER A 540 -16.15 1.46 -0.97
C SER A 540 -17.05 0.63 -0.05
N LEU A 541 -18.00 -0.09 -0.65
CA LEU A 541 -18.77 -1.16 0.00
C LEU A 541 -17.86 -2.30 0.50
N TYR A 542 -16.63 -2.39 0.02
CA TYR A 542 -15.66 -3.41 0.42
C TYR A 542 -15.07 -3.20 1.82
N SER A 543 -15.46 -2.14 2.54
CA SER A 543 -14.73 -1.76 3.76
C SER A 543 -15.03 -2.59 5.01
N GLY A 544 -14.42 -3.77 5.05
CA GLY A 544 -14.39 -4.64 6.23
C GLY A 544 -15.30 -5.85 6.14
N GLY A 545 -15.90 -6.11 4.97
CA GLY A 545 -16.89 -7.15 4.76
C GLY A 545 -16.41 -8.59 4.99
N LEU A 546 -17.20 -9.57 4.57
CA LEU A 546 -16.91 -10.98 4.74
C LEU A 546 -15.79 -11.43 3.78
N ALA A 547 -14.56 -11.59 4.32
CA ALA A 547 -13.44 -12.14 3.57
C ALA A 547 -13.51 -13.67 3.50
N LEU A 548 -13.87 -14.30 4.63
CA LEU A 548 -13.88 -15.74 4.78
C LEU A 548 -15.06 -16.20 5.63
N ASP A 549 -15.77 -17.21 5.13
CA ASP A 549 -16.81 -17.92 5.87
C ASP A 549 -16.47 -19.40 5.92
N ILE A 550 -16.36 -19.94 7.13
CA ILE A 550 -16.20 -21.37 7.37
C ILE A 550 -17.42 -21.86 8.12
N GLU A 551 -18.14 -22.79 7.51
CA GLU A 551 -19.31 -23.41 8.10
C GLU A 551 -19.00 -24.88 8.40
N ILE A 552 -19.19 -25.28 9.66
CA ILE A 552 -19.08 -26.66 10.11
C ILE A 552 -20.48 -27.12 10.50
N GLY A 553 -21.05 -28.05 9.74
CA GLY A 553 -22.35 -28.61 10.06
C GLY A 553 -22.86 -29.65 9.08
N GLY A 554 -23.89 -30.37 9.54
CA GLY A 554 -24.43 -31.55 8.86
C GLY A 554 -23.71 -32.83 9.27
N THR A 555 -24.39 -33.68 10.03
CA THR A 555 -24.18 -35.13 9.88
C THR A 555 -24.84 -35.49 8.56
N THR A 556 -24.13 -36.11 7.62
CA THR A 556 -24.73 -36.61 6.38
C THR A 556 -25.99 -37.42 6.73
N PRO A 557 -27.21 -36.97 6.42
CA PRO A 557 -28.37 -37.83 6.57
C PRO A 557 -28.17 -38.99 5.59
N PRO A 558 -28.60 -40.22 5.91
CA PRO A 558 -28.50 -41.37 5.01
C PRO A 558 -29.14 -41.13 3.62
N ASP A 559 -29.94 -40.08 3.49
CA ASP A 559 -30.69 -39.70 2.29
C ASP A 559 -29.96 -38.79 1.29
N MET A 560 -28.66 -38.46 1.45
CA MET A 560 -27.91 -37.60 0.49
C MET A 560 -27.81 -38.19 -0.94
N LYS A 561 -28.24 -39.44 -1.14
CA LYS A 561 -28.53 -39.99 -2.48
C LYS A 561 -29.61 -39.18 -3.22
N ARG A 562 -30.60 -38.61 -2.53
CA ARG A 562 -31.73 -37.89 -3.16
C ARG A 562 -31.34 -36.53 -3.76
N ASP A 563 -30.44 -35.77 -3.13
CA ASP A 563 -30.00 -34.46 -3.66
C ASP A 563 -29.00 -34.59 -4.81
N VAL A 564 -28.17 -35.64 -4.80
CA VAL A 564 -27.33 -35.96 -5.97
C VAL A 564 -28.18 -36.45 -7.15
N ILE A 565 -29.33 -37.09 -6.89
CA ILE A 565 -30.30 -37.49 -7.91
C ILE A 565 -31.07 -36.27 -8.46
N SER A 566 -31.42 -35.28 -7.63
CA SER A 566 -32.09 -34.05 -8.10
C SER A 566 -31.19 -33.21 -8.99
N MET A 567 -29.88 -33.14 -8.70
CA MET A 567 -28.89 -32.46 -9.54
C MET A 567 -28.60 -33.18 -10.87
N ARG A 568 -28.81 -34.51 -10.94
CA ARG A 568 -28.67 -35.29 -12.19
C ARG A 568 -29.88 -35.19 -13.12
N LYS A 569 -31.01 -34.67 -12.65
CA LYS A 569 -32.27 -34.55 -13.42
C LYS A 569 -32.45 -33.22 -14.14
N LEU A 570 -31.48 -32.31 -14.09
CA LEU A 570 -31.50 -31.12 -14.94
C LEU A 570 -31.13 -31.53 -16.39
N PRO A 571 -31.94 -31.19 -17.40
CA PRO A 571 -31.65 -31.52 -18.79
C PRO A 571 -30.34 -30.85 -19.22
N ARG A 572 -29.51 -31.61 -19.96
CA ARG A 572 -28.18 -31.21 -20.45
C ARG A 572 -28.23 -30.05 -21.43
#